data_AF-A0A2P4X1V5-F1
#
_entry.id   AF-A0A2P4X1V5-F1
#
_cell.length_a   1.000
_cell.length_b   1.000
_cell.length_c   1.000
_cell.angle_alpha   90.00
_cell.angle_beta   90.00
_cell.angle_gamma   90.00
#
_symmetry.space_group_name_H-M   'P 1'
#
loop_
_entity.id
_entity.type
_entity.pdbx_description
1 polymer ?
#
loop_
_entity_poly.entity_id
_entity_poly.type
_entity_poly.pdbx_seq_one_letter_code
_entity_poly.pdbx_strand_id
1 'polypeptide(L)'
;MKLVAQQYNVGIDTLKKHTSPDYKADPKYRFYQGNHVESHLYEGIQPVEFYDKLENVLANQKSAFKINIALGYNRVSRPDDSDTRYFHPNLSNTSVFSSPIAINSKADIRKKVISEIRSMELADKLNYPKSGYLVKAITGFKIFIYQREHALGDSESVIPKIIRDNKSVINFPKTNNKCVFHCIAYHKQEEPRKDPRRIQALVKQTFKQYCRTRISIIH
;
A
#
# COMPACT_ATOMS: atom_id res chain seq x y z
N MET A 1 -12.30 -1.81 33.33
CA MET A 1 -12.46 -2.73 32.17
C MET A 1 -13.91 -2.99 31.79
N LYS A 2 -14.84 -3.30 32.72
CA LYS A 2 -16.27 -3.53 32.39
C LYS A 2 -16.94 -2.37 31.62
N LEU A 3 -16.75 -1.13 32.08
CA LEU A 3 -17.30 0.06 31.42
C LEU A 3 -16.71 0.29 30.02
N VAL A 4 -15.40 0.03 29.84
CA VAL A 4 -14.72 0.12 28.55
C VAL A 4 -15.22 -0.96 27.59
N ALA A 5 -15.34 -2.21 28.06
CA ALA A 5 -15.90 -3.32 27.28
C ALA A 5 -17.33 -3.02 26.79
N GLN A 6 -18.17 -2.42 27.64
CA GLN A 6 -19.52 -2.00 27.27
C GLN A 6 -19.52 -0.84 26.28
N GLN A 7 -18.67 0.18 26.49
CA GLN A 7 -18.58 1.34 25.61
C GLN A 7 -18.17 0.97 24.17
N TYR A 8 -17.29 -0.03 24.02
CA TYR A 8 -16.79 -0.47 22.71
C TYR A 8 -17.48 -1.75 22.19
N ASN A 9 -18.47 -2.28 22.90
CA ASN A 9 -19.15 -3.54 22.59
C ASN A 9 -18.17 -4.71 22.35
N VAL A 10 -17.16 -4.83 23.22
CA VAL A 10 -16.15 -5.90 23.18
C VAL A 10 -16.29 -6.76 24.43
N GLY A 11 -16.18 -8.09 24.29
CA GLY A 11 -16.20 -9.01 25.43
C GLY A 11 -15.09 -8.69 26.45
N ILE A 12 -15.42 -8.77 27.75
CA ILE A 12 -14.49 -8.44 28.85
C ILE A 12 -13.23 -9.32 28.79
N ASP A 13 -13.36 -10.58 28.39
CA ASP A 13 -12.24 -11.51 28.30
C ASP A 13 -11.32 -11.20 27.12
N THR A 14 -11.88 -10.72 26.00
CA THR A 14 -11.12 -10.19 24.86
C THR A 14 -10.36 -8.93 25.26
N LEU A 15 -11.01 -8.04 26.01
CA LEU A 15 -10.38 -6.81 26.49
C LEU A 15 -9.21 -7.14 27.43
N LYS A 16 -9.44 -8.02 28.42
CA LYS A 16 -8.41 -8.50 29.36
C LYS A 16 -7.23 -9.14 28.63
N LYS A 17 -7.51 -9.99 27.64
CA LYS A 17 -6.48 -10.64 26.81
C LYS A 17 -5.59 -9.61 26.13
N HIS A 18 -6.15 -8.57 25.52
CA HIS A 18 -5.39 -7.55 24.77
C HIS A 18 -4.72 -6.48 25.66
N THR A 19 -5.11 -6.36 26.93
CA THR A 19 -4.51 -5.42 27.90
C THR A 19 -3.55 -6.09 28.89
N SER A 20 -3.36 -7.41 28.82
CA SER A 20 -2.46 -8.12 29.73
C SER A 20 -1.00 -7.69 29.51
N PRO A 21 -0.19 -7.49 30.57
CA PRO A 21 1.25 -7.25 30.43
C PRO A 21 1.98 -8.40 29.72
N ASP A 22 1.45 -9.62 29.83
CA ASP A 22 1.92 -10.83 29.16
C ASP A 22 1.32 -11.02 27.76
N TYR A 23 0.42 -10.12 27.33
CA TYR A 23 0.07 -9.98 25.91
C TYR A 23 1.27 -9.36 25.20
N LYS A 24 2.33 -10.16 25.09
CA LYS A 24 3.43 -9.89 24.18
C LYS A 24 2.77 -9.79 22.82
N ALA A 25 2.93 -8.62 22.20
CA ALA A 25 2.85 -8.49 20.75
C ALA A 25 3.43 -9.78 20.18
N ASP A 26 2.61 -10.56 19.46
CA ASP A 26 2.94 -11.84 18.85
C ASP A 26 4.46 -11.88 18.58
N PRO A 27 5.26 -12.82 19.13
CA PRO A 27 6.72 -12.75 19.05
C PRO A 27 7.23 -12.76 17.59
N LYS A 28 6.33 -13.07 16.64
CA LYS A 28 6.57 -13.04 15.20
C LYS A 28 5.98 -11.81 14.51
N TYR A 29 5.45 -10.86 15.27
CA TYR A 29 5.00 -9.55 14.81
C TYR A 29 6.06 -8.49 15.04
N ARG A 30 6.34 -7.68 14.02
CA ARG A 30 7.22 -6.52 14.12
C ARG A 30 6.55 -5.32 13.47
N PHE A 31 6.51 -4.23 14.23
CA PHE A 31 6.01 -2.94 13.77
C PHE A 31 7.18 -2.00 13.48
N TYR A 32 7.09 -1.28 12.36
CA TYR A 32 8.06 -0.25 12.00
C TYR A 32 7.31 1.02 11.62
N GLN A 33 7.58 2.12 12.32
CA GLN A 33 7.07 3.45 11.98
C GLN A 33 8.18 4.24 11.29
N GLY A 34 7.94 4.67 10.05
CA GLY A 34 8.75 5.66 9.35
C GLY A 34 7.99 6.99 9.18
N ASN A 35 8.63 7.99 8.57
CA ASN A 35 8.07 9.33 8.40
C ASN A 35 6.81 9.36 7.51
N HIS A 36 6.76 8.49 6.49
CA HIS A 36 5.66 8.46 5.50
C HIS A 36 5.08 7.06 5.29
N VAL A 37 5.69 6.05 5.88
CA VAL A 37 5.33 4.65 5.72
C VAL A 37 5.42 3.97 7.07
N GLU A 38 4.35 3.29 7.46
CA GLU A 38 4.39 2.30 8.53
C GLU A 38 4.33 0.90 7.92
N SER A 39 4.88 -0.07 8.63
CA SER A 39 4.81 -1.46 8.19
C SER A 39 4.62 -2.45 9.33
N HIS A 40 3.87 -3.50 9.02
CA HIS A 40 3.46 -4.54 9.95
C HIS A 40 3.92 -5.88 9.37
N LEU A 41 4.95 -6.47 9.96
CA LEU A 41 5.49 -7.77 9.57
C LEU A 41 4.92 -8.84 10.50
N TYR A 42 4.38 -9.90 9.92
CA TYR A 42 4.00 -11.13 10.62
C TYR A 42 4.77 -12.31 10.02
N GLU A 43 5.43 -13.10 10.85
CA GLU A 43 6.20 -14.28 10.48
C GLU A 43 5.62 -15.54 11.14
N GLY A 44 5.94 -16.73 10.62
CA GLY A 44 5.46 -18.02 11.12
C GLY A 44 3.96 -18.12 11.45
N ILE A 45 3.11 -17.52 10.61
CA ILE A 45 1.65 -17.55 10.74
C ILE A 45 1.05 -18.78 10.07
N GLN A 46 -0.15 -19.15 10.50
CA GLN A 46 -0.99 -20.09 9.76
C GLN A 46 -1.79 -19.37 8.66
N PRO A 47 -2.11 -20.04 7.53
CA PRO A 47 -2.90 -19.43 6.46
C PRO A 47 -4.24 -18.84 6.91
N VAL A 48 -4.90 -19.49 7.87
CA VAL A 48 -6.19 -19.04 8.44
C VAL A 48 -6.09 -17.69 9.15
N GLU A 49 -4.91 -17.35 9.70
CA GLU A 49 -4.71 -16.11 10.45
C GLU A 49 -4.42 -14.89 9.55
N PHE A 50 -4.14 -15.12 8.26
CA PHE A 50 -3.72 -14.07 7.33
C PHE A 50 -4.75 -12.95 7.22
N TYR A 51 -6.00 -13.30 6.93
CA TYR A 51 -7.06 -12.32 6.69
C TYR A 51 -7.42 -11.56 7.96
N ASP A 52 -7.50 -12.24 9.10
CA ASP A 52 -7.83 -11.62 10.38
C ASP A 52 -6.76 -10.61 10.79
N LYS A 53 -5.47 -10.97 10.69
CA LYS A 53 -4.36 -10.06 11.00
C LYS A 53 -4.33 -8.87 10.02
N LEU A 54 -4.56 -9.11 8.74
CA LEU A 54 -4.65 -8.06 7.72
C LEU A 54 -5.80 -7.08 8.00
N GLU A 55 -7.03 -7.59 8.15
CA GLU A 55 -8.21 -6.77 8.40
C GLU A 55 -8.06 -5.95 9.69
N ASN A 56 -7.52 -6.54 10.76
CA ASN A 56 -7.29 -5.82 12.02
C ASN A 56 -6.35 -4.63 11.86
N VAL A 57 -5.24 -4.78 11.13
CA VAL A 57 -4.31 -3.66 10.89
C VAL A 57 -4.98 -2.56 10.06
N LEU A 58 -5.71 -2.91 9.00
CA LEU A 58 -6.36 -1.94 8.12
C LEU A 58 -7.56 -1.25 8.80
N ALA A 59 -8.30 -1.97 9.63
CA ALA A 59 -9.44 -1.46 10.37
C ALA A 59 -9.05 -0.45 11.47
N ASN A 60 -7.81 -0.47 11.96
CA ASN A 60 -7.33 0.46 12.97
C ASN A 60 -6.82 1.80 12.42
N GLN A 61 -6.70 1.93 11.09
CA GLN A 61 -6.26 3.16 10.44
C GLN A 61 -7.30 4.29 10.57
N LYS A 62 -6.86 5.51 10.92
CA LYS A 62 -7.74 6.67 11.17
C LYS A 62 -7.86 7.61 9.97
N SER A 63 -6.77 7.81 9.23
CA SER A 63 -6.68 8.58 7.99
C SER A 63 -6.89 7.70 6.77
N ALA A 64 -7.14 8.29 5.61
CA ALA A 64 -7.02 7.57 4.34
C ALA A 64 -5.56 7.17 4.10
N PHE A 65 -5.35 6.08 3.38
CA PHE A 65 -4.01 5.54 3.17
C PHE A 65 -3.92 4.80 1.83
N LYS A 66 -2.69 4.47 1.41
CA LYS A 66 -2.45 3.43 0.40
C LYS A 66 -1.84 2.22 1.05
N ILE A 67 -2.07 1.04 0.50
CA ILE A 67 -1.46 -0.21 0.97
C ILE A 67 -0.75 -0.98 -0.10
N ASN A 68 0.32 -1.66 0.28
CA ASN A 68 0.78 -2.83 -0.44
C ASN A 68 1.13 -3.95 0.55
N ILE A 69 1.19 -5.18 0.08
CA ILE A 69 1.48 -6.37 0.89
C ILE A 69 2.59 -7.13 0.19
N ALA A 70 3.57 -7.62 0.95
CA ALA A 70 4.55 -8.57 0.47
C ALA A 70 4.41 -9.91 1.20
N LEU A 71 4.68 -11.02 0.52
CA LEU A 71 4.60 -12.38 1.08
C LEU A 71 5.96 -12.91 1.50
N GLY A 72 6.01 -13.58 2.64
CA GLY A 72 7.14 -14.36 3.14
C GLY A 72 6.78 -15.84 3.15
N TYR A 73 7.72 -16.70 2.81
CA TYR A 73 7.42 -18.10 2.55
C TYR A 73 8.61 -19.00 2.84
N ASN A 74 8.31 -20.26 3.12
CA ASN A 74 9.30 -21.31 3.26
C ASN A 74 9.51 -22.02 1.93
N ARG A 75 10.76 -22.30 1.60
CA ARG A 75 11.13 -23.26 0.57
C ARG A 75 11.66 -24.54 1.22
N VAL A 76 11.49 -25.65 0.54
CA VAL A 76 12.04 -26.96 0.93
C VAL A 76 12.88 -27.51 -0.22
N SER A 77 14.00 -28.13 0.10
CA SER A 77 14.85 -28.76 -0.92
C SER A 77 14.12 -29.98 -1.52
N ARG A 78 14.28 -30.20 -2.83
CA ARG A 78 13.74 -31.39 -3.53
C ARG A 78 14.41 -32.69 -3.07
N PRO A 79 15.75 -32.76 -2.94
CA PRO A 79 16.43 -33.98 -2.48
C PRO A 79 16.35 -34.22 -0.97
N ASP A 80 16.07 -33.20 -0.16
CA ASP A 80 16.06 -33.29 1.31
C ASP A 80 14.93 -32.42 1.88
N ASP A 81 13.85 -33.05 2.35
CA ASP A 81 12.67 -32.35 2.84
C ASP A 81 12.86 -31.68 4.22
N SER A 82 14.00 -31.94 4.87
CA SER A 82 14.41 -31.31 6.13
C SER A 82 15.10 -29.97 5.92
N ASP A 83 15.75 -29.72 4.77
CA ASP A 83 16.35 -28.42 4.42
C ASP A 83 15.24 -27.42 4.03
N THR A 84 14.73 -26.73 5.05
CA THR A 84 13.74 -25.65 4.89
C THR A 84 14.40 -24.28 5.06
N ARG A 85 14.16 -23.39 4.10
CA ARG A 85 14.68 -22.02 4.11
C ARG A 85 13.57 -21.00 4.09
N TYR A 86 13.63 -20.02 4.99
CA TYR A 86 12.68 -18.92 5.06
C TYR A 86 13.12 -17.75 4.16
N PHE A 87 12.17 -17.21 3.41
CA PHE A 87 12.34 -16.02 2.58
C PHE A 87 11.49 -14.88 3.13
N HIS A 88 12.15 -13.79 3.50
CA HIS A 88 11.48 -12.62 4.07
C HIS A 88 10.61 -11.87 3.03
N PRO A 89 9.47 -11.28 3.45
CA PRO A 89 8.63 -10.48 2.57
C PRO A 89 9.36 -9.26 1.99
N ASN A 90 9.29 -9.08 0.67
CA ASN A 90 9.89 -7.94 -0.03
C ASN A 90 9.01 -7.47 -1.21
N LEU A 91 8.62 -6.19 -1.23
CA LEU A 91 7.78 -5.61 -2.28
C LEU A 91 8.35 -5.76 -3.70
N SER A 92 9.68 -5.80 -3.85
CA SER A 92 10.32 -5.96 -5.16
C SER A 92 10.07 -7.34 -5.79
N ASN A 93 9.87 -8.38 -4.97
CA ASN A 93 9.89 -9.77 -5.44
C ASN A 93 8.65 -10.57 -5.08
N THR A 94 7.92 -10.19 -4.03
CA THR A 94 6.77 -10.93 -3.50
C THR A 94 5.59 -10.03 -3.20
N SER A 95 5.48 -8.91 -3.93
CA SER A 95 4.32 -8.02 -3.80
C SER A 95 3.04 -8.69 -4.28
N VAL A 96 1.99 -8.57 -3.46
CA VAL A 96 0.64 -9.05 -3.79
C VAL A 96 0.03 -8.18 -4.88
N PHE A 97 0.14 -6.86 -4.71
CA PHE A 97 -0.37 -5.86 -5.66
C PHE A 97 0.78 -5.25 -6.45
N SER A 98 0.58 -5.10 -7.77
CA SER A 98 1.54 -4.46 -8.67
C SER A 98 1.80 -2.99 -8.31
N SER A 99 0.83 -2.35 -7.65
CA SER A 99 0.96 -0.98 -7.14
C SER A 99 0.13 -0.80 -5.87
N PRO A 100 0.48 0.18 -5.00
CA PRO A 100 -0.27 0.40 -3.78
C PRO A 100 -1.74 0.80 -4.02
N ILE A 101 -2.67 0.11 -3.36
CA ILE A 101 -4.12 0.34 -3.46
C ILE A 101 -4.52 1.46 -2.52
N ALA A 102 -5.29 2.44 -3.02
CA ALA A 102 -5.84 3.52 -2.19
C ALA A 102 -7.10 3.06 -1.44
N ILE A 103 -7.09 3.29 -0.12
CA ILE A 103 -8.18 3.03 0.81
C ILE A 103 -8.69 4.37 1.33
N ASN A 104 -9.88 4.75 0.88
CA ASN A 104 -10.52 6.01 1.25
C ASN A 104 -11.67 5.80 2.24
N SER A 105 -12.12 4.55 2.44
CA SER A 105 -13.20 4.21 3.37
C SER A 105 -12.99 2.83 3.99
N LYS A 106 -13.71 2.49 5.08
CA LYS A 106 -13.63 1.13 5.66
C LYS A 106 -14.19 0.07 4.70
N ALA A 107 -15.17 0.43 3.88
CA ALA A 107 -15.75 -0.47 2.89
C ALA A 107 -14.72 -0.87 1.80
N ASP A 108 -13.77 0.01 1.48
CA ASP A 108 -12.71 -0.26 0.51
C ASP A 108 -11.82 -1.44 0.94
N ILE A 109 -11.63 -1.67 2.25
CA ILE A 109 -10.85 -2.79 2.76
C ILE A 109 -11.41 -4.10 2.22
N ARG A 110 -12.71 -4.36 2.44
CA ARG A 110 -13.34 -5.59 1.96
C ARG A 110 -13.50 -5.61 0.44
N LYS A 111 -13.87 -4.47 -0.17
CA LYS A 111 -14.21 -4.38 -1.60
C LYS A 111 -13.01 -4.38 -2.55
N LYS A 112 -11.88 -3.83 -2.13
CA LYS A 112 -10.68 -3.66 -2.97
C LYS A 112 -9.53 -4.55 -2.53
N VAL A 113 -9.40 -4.86 -1.24
CA VAL A 113 -8.25 -5.60 -0.71
C VAL A 113 -8.60 -7.07 -0.55
N ILE A 114 -9.59 -7.38 0.29
CA ILE A 114 -9.90 -8.76 0.66
C ILE A 114 -10.47 -9.54 -0.51
N SER A 115 -11.42 -8.95 -1.25
CA SER A 115 -11.98 -9.55 -2.47
C SER A 115 -10.90 -9.87 -3.52
N GLU A 116 -9.99 -8.94 -3.77
CA GLU A 116 -8.93 -9.09 -4.77
C GLU A 116 -7.96 -10.21 -4.36
N ILE A 117 -7.50 -10.22 -3.10
CA ILE A 117 -6.64 -11.27 -2.56
C ILE A 117 -7.30 -12.65 -2.63
N ARG A 118 -8.61 -12.75 -2.35
CA ARG A 118 -9.35 -14.02 -2.43
C ARG A 118 -9.55 -14.51 -3.86
N SER A 119 -9.50 -13.61 -4.85
CA SER A 119 -9.66 -13.95 -6.26
C SER A 119 -8.36 -14.39 -6.94
N MET A 120 -7.23 -14.31 -6.25
CA MET A 120 -5.92 -14.65 -6.79
C MET A 120 -5.31 -15.87 -6.10
N GLU A 121 -4.49 -16.61 -6.84
CA GLU A 121 -3.62 -17.64 -6.27
C GLU A 121 -2.34 -16.96 -5.75
N LEU A 122 -2.18 -16.88 -4.43
CA LEU A 122 -1.06 -16.15 -3.82
C LEU A 122 0.30 -16.78 -4.13
N ALA A 123 0.33 -18.09 -4.40
CA ALA A 123 1.55 -18.78 -4.82
C ALA A 123 2.10 -18.25 -6.16
N ASP A 124 1.25 -17.69 -7.03
CA ASP A 124 1.67 -17.12 -8.32
C ASP A 124 2.44 -15.80 -8.17
N LYS A 125 2.37 -15.16 -6.99
CA LYS A 125 3.13 -13.95 -6.67
C LYS A 125 4.58 -14.23 -6.29
N LEU A 126 4.96 -15.50 -6.18
CA LEU A 126 6.31 -15.90 -5.79
C LEU A 126 7.14 -16.16 -7.05
N ASN A 127 8.28 -15.47 -7.18
CA ASN A 127 9.20 -15.73 -8.29
C ASN A 127 9.91 -17.09 -8.12
N TYR A 128 9.70 -17.99 -9.09
CA TYR A 128 10.31 -19.32 -9.15
C TYR A 128 11.56 -19.34 -10.04
N PRO A 129 12.79 -19.27 -9.51
CA PRO A 129 13.95 -19.73 -10.26
C PRO A 129 13.88 -21.26 -10.41
N LYS A 130 14.48 -21.82 -11.47
CA LYS A 130 14.67 -23.28 -11.71
C LYS A 130 15.61 -23.93 -10.66
N SER A 131 15.52 -23.54 -9.40
CA SER A 131 16.35 -24.00 -8.30
C SER A 131 15.85 -25.35 -7.78
N GLY A 132 16.73 -26.15 -7.18
CA GLY A 132 16.43 -27.44 -6.52
C GLY A 132 15.51 -27.35 -5.29
N TYR A 133 14.74 -26.27 -5.14
CA TYR A 133 13.84 -26.00 -4.03
C TYR A 133 12.41 -25.80 -4.54
N LEU A 134 11.43 -26.22 -3.74
CA LEU A 134 10.00 -26.03 -3.93
C LEU A 134 9.44 -25.08 -2.86
N VAL A 135 8.35 -24.37 -3.14
CA VAL A 135 7.62 -23.62 -2.12
C VAL A 135 6.89 -24.62 -1.22
N LYS A 136 7.10 -24.53 0.09
CA LYS A 136 6.44 -25.37 1.09
C LYS A 136 5.16 -24.74 1.60
N ALA A 137 5.23 -23.47 2.02
CA ALA A 137 4.08 -22.71 2.52
C ALA A 137 4.38 -21.21 2.55
N ILE A 138 3.35 -20.40 2.37
CA ILE A 138 3.37 -18.98 2.74
C ILE A 138 3.21 -18.90 4.25
N THR A 139 4.23 -18.39 4.94
CA THR A 139 4.32 -18.41 6.41
C THR A 139 4.51 -17.03 7.00
N GLY A 140 4.53 -15.98 6.18
CA GLY A 140 4.57 -14.62 6.67
C GLY A 140 4.10 -13.62 5.63
N PHE A 141 3.86 -12.40 6.07
CA PHE A 141 3.57 -11.28 5.20
C PHE A 141 3.93 -9.97 5.87
N LYS A 142 4.17 -8.95 5.05
CA LYS A 142 4.43 -7.59 5.50
C LYS A 142 3.46 -6.63 4.84
N ILE A 143 2.70 -5.91 5.65
CA ILE A 143 1.81 -4.83 5.21
C ILE A 143 2.63 -3.55 5.19
N PHE A 144 2.51 -2.77 4.13
CA PHE A 144 3.08 -1.44 3.98
C PHE A 144 1.94 -0.45 3.84
N ILE A 145 1.87 0.54 4.73
CA ILE A 145 0.81 1.54 4.76
C ILE A 145 1.44 2.91 4.55
N TYR A 146 0.97 3.59 3.51
CA TYR A 146 1.40 4.93 3.14
C TYR A 146 0.30 5.89 3.57
N GLN A 147 0.55 6.66 4.63
CA GLN A 147 -0.42 7.58 5.20
C GLN A 147 -0.75 8.71 4.21
N ARG A 148 -2.00 9.19 4.24
CA ARG A 148 -2.45 10.38 3.50
C ARG A 148 -3.06 11.39 4.47
N GLU A 149 -3.05 12.66 4.08
CA GLU A 149 -3.37 13.78 4.98
C GLU A 149 -4.87 14.01 5.27
N HIS A 150 -5.79 13.27 4.64
CA HIS A 150 -7.24 13.40 4.88
C HIS A 150 -7.81 12.24 5.71
N ALA A 151 -8.90 12.51 6.42
CA ALA A 151 -9.58 11.53 7.25
C ALA A 151 -10.17 10.38 6.41
N LEU A 152 -10.27 9.20 7.02
CA LEU A 152 -10.88 8.05 6.35
C LEU A 152 -12.40 8.21 6.30
N GLY A 153 -13.00 8.05 5.12
CA GLY A 153 -14.41 8.33 4.88
C GLY A 153 -14.69 9.78 4.47
N ASP A 154 -13.69 10.65 4.50
CA ASP A 154 -13.77 11.96 3.85
C ASP A 154 -13.82 11.68 2.34
N SER A 155 -15.00 11.85 1.76
CA SER A 155 -15.24 11.64 0.33
C SER A 155 -14.18 12.36 -0.49
N GLU A 156 -13.79 11.80 -1.66
CA GLU A 156 -12.86 12.42 -2.62
C GLU A 156 -12.96 13.93 -2.52
N SER A 157 -11.92 14.58 -1.97
CA SER A 157 -11.92 16.01 -1.64
C SER A 157 -12.77 16.76 -2.65
N VAL A 158 -14.01 17.09 -2.29
CA VAL A 158 -14.98 17.63 -3.24
C VAL A 158 -14.41 18.98 -3.57
N ILE A 159 -13.81 19.10 -4.77
CA ILE A 159 -13.23 20.35 -5.22
C ILE A 159 -14.34 21.38 -5.06
N PRO A 160 -14.15 22.40 -4.18
CA PRO A 160 -15.19 23.38 -3.92
C PRO A 160 -15.72 23.92 -5.24
N LYS A 161 -17.04 24.12 -5.36
CA LYS A 161 -17.66 24.59 -6.63
C LYS A 161 -16.94 25.81 -7.19
N ILE A 162 -16.51 26.71 -6.31
CA ILE A 162 -15.74 27.91 -6.69
C ILE A 162 -14.41 27.62 -7.37
N ILE A 163 -13.76 26.50 -7.09
CA ILE A 163 -12.52 26.06 -7.77
C ILE A 163 -12.88 25.25 -9.01
N ARG A 164 -13.86 24.35 -8.90
CA ARG A 164 -14.27 23.45 -9.98
C ARG A 164 -14.84 24.19 -11.18
N ASP A 165 -15.61 25.23 -10.93
CA ASP A 165 -16.33 25.99 -11.95
C ASP A 165 -15.52 27.25 -12.38
N ASN A 166 -14.32 27.45 -11.80
CA ASN A 166 -13.42 28.55 -12.15
C ASN A 166 -12.75 28.30 -13.50
N LYS A 167 -13.10 29.12 -14.49
CA LYS A 167 -12.52 29.06 -15.85
C LYS A 167 -11.01 29.33 -15.90
N SER A 168 -10.45 29.96 -14.86
CA SER A 168 -9.00 30.19 -14.74
C SER A 168 -8.25 28.97 -14.20
N VAL A 169 -8.94 27.98 -13.63
CA VAL A 169 -8.35 26.73 -13.17
C VAL A 169 -8.44 25.70 -14.29
N ILE A 170 -7.29 25.17 -14.72
CA ILE A 170 -7.23 24.22 -15.84
C ILE A 170 -7.01 22.81 -15.31
N ASN A 171 -7.96 21.94 -15.62
CA ASN A 171 -7.84 20.52 -15.36
C ASN A 171 -7.32 19.80 -16.62
N PHE A 172 -6.13 19.21 -16.55
CA PHE A 172 -5.60 18.39 -17.65
C PHE A 172 -6.15 16.96 -17.56
N PRO A 173 -6.99 16.53 -18.51
CA PRO A 173 -7.44 15.14 -18.52
C PRO A 173 -6.30 14.20 -18.91
N LYS A 174 -6.32 12.96 -18.37
CA LYS A 174 -5.46 11.84 -18.82
C LYS A 174 -3.95 12.15 -18.84
N THR A 175 -3.41 12.58 -17.69
CA THR A 175 -2.00 12.99 -17.55
C THR A 175 -0.98 11.84 -17.49
N ASN A 176 -1.42 10.58 -17.46
CA ASN A 176 -0.56 9.38 -17.41
C ASN A 176 0.57 9.50 -16.36
N ASN A 177 0.20 9.87 -15.12
CA ASN A 177 1.07 10.10 -13.97
C ASN A 177 2.08 11.25 -14.13
N LYS A 178 1.86 12.20 -15.04
CA LYS A 178 2.73 13.36 -15.30
C LYS A 178 2.06 14.70 -14.99
N CYS A 179 1.04 14.73 -14.14
CA CYS A 179 0.23 15.93 -13.84
C CYS A 179 1.06 17.16 -13.47
N VAL A 180 2.10 17.01 -12.65
CA VAL A 180 3.00 18.11 -12.28
C VAL A 180 3.73 18.68 -13.50
N PHE A 181 4.20 17.83 -14.41
CA PHE A 181 4.86 18.27 -15.65
C PHE A 181 3.89 18.93 -16.62
N HIS A 182 2.60 18.56 -16.61
CA HIS A 182 1.56 19.31 -17.32
C HIS A 182 1.41 20.72 -16.75
N CYS A 183 1.35 20.89 -15.43
CA CYS A 183 1.27 22.22 -14.81
C CYS A 183 2.50 23.08 -15.14
N ILE A 184 3.71 22.53 -14.99
CA ILE A 184 4.95 23.26 -15.29
C ILE A 184 5.02 23.64 -16.78
N ALA A 185 4.72 22.69 -17.67
CA ALA A 185 4.71 22.95 -19.11
C ALA A 185 3.66 23.98 -19.52
N TYR A 186 2.58 24.13 -18.76
CA TYR A 186 1.54 25.12 -19.03
C TYR A 186 1.98 26.51 -18.59
N HIS A 187 2.56 26.61 -17.38
CA HIS A 187 3.05 27.88 -16.84
C HIS A 187 4.28 28.42 -17.56
N LYS A 188 5.09 27.55 -18.19
CA LYS A 188 6.26 27.95 -18.98
C LYS A 188 5.93 28.44 -20.40
N GLN A 189 4.67 28.39 -20.83
CA GLN A 189 4.29 28.95 -22.13
C GLN A 189 4.23 30.47 -22.03
N GLU A 190 5.06 31.15 -22.82
CA GLU A 190 5.03 32.61 -22.95
C GLU A 190 3.79 33.08 -23.73
N GLU A 191 3.20 32.22 -24.56
CA GLU A 191 1.99 32.55 -25.30
C GLU A 191 0.71 32.24 -24.50
N PRO A 192 -0.18 33.23 -24.32
CA PRO A 192 -1.45 32.99 -23.67
C PRO A 192 -2.33 32.13 -24.58
N ARG A 193 -2.84 31.02 -24.02
CA ARG A 193 -3.98 30.25 -24.54
C ARG A 193 -3.73 29.37 -25.77
N LYS A 194 -2.78 28.44 -25.70
CA LYS A 194 -2.87 27.22 -26.51
C LYS A 194 -3.76 26.17 -25.84
N ASP A 195 -4.57 25.50 -26.67
CA ASP A 195 -5.43 24.37 -26.29
C ASP A 195 -4.65 23.41 -25.35
N PRO A 196 -5.16 23.12 -24.13
CA PRO A 196 -4.58 22.15 -23.21
C PRO A 196 -4.25 20.79 -23.85
N ARG A 197 -4.91 20.43 -24.96
CA ARG A 197 -4.63 19.20 -25.73
C ARG A 197 -3.29 19.23 -26.47
N ARG A 198 -2.73 20.41 -26.75
CA ARG A 198 -1.44 20.60 -27.46
C ARG A 198 -0.22 20.65 -26.53
N ILE A 199 -0.41 20.47 -25.22
CA ILE A 199 0.67 20.59 -24.23
C ILE A 199 1.61 19.38 -24.16
N GLN A 200 1.27 18.25 -24.78
CA GLN A 200 2.02 17.00 -24.62
C GLN A 200 3.49 17.10 -25.05
N ALA A 201 3.79 17.84 -26.12
CA ALA A 201 5.17 18.04 -26.58
C ALA A 201 6.02 18.77 -25.52
N LEU A 202 5.46 19.82 -24.93
CA LEU A 202 6.09 20.60 -23.86
C LEU A 202 6.22 19.79 -22.56
N VAL A 203 5.24 18.95 -22.23
CA VAL A 203 5.33 18.02 -21.10
C VAL A 203 6.50 17.06 -21.29
N LYS A 204 6.66 16.47 -22.49
CA LYS A 204 7.79 15.59 -22.81
C LYS A 204 9.12 16.33 -22.69
N GLN A 205 9.22 17.56 -23.18
CA GLN A 205 10.43 18.36 -23.08
C GLN A 205 10.78 18.71 -21.62
N THR A 206 9.79 19.14 -20.84
CA THR A 206 9.95 19.46 -19.41
C THR A 206 10.39 18.24 -18.61
N PHE A 207 9.79 17.09 -18.89
CA PHE A 207 10.19 15.82 -18.27
C PHE A 207 11.63 15.43 -18.62
N LYS A 208 12.01 15.52 -19.91
CA LYS A 208 13.40 15.28 -20.34
C LYS A 208 14.39 16.21 -19.65
N GLN A 209 14.04 17.49 -19.49
CA GLN A 209 14.88 18.46 -18.79
C GLN A 209 15.08 18.09 -17.33
N TYR A 210 14.01 17.71 -16.63
CA TYR A 210 14.09 17.24 -15.24
C TYR A 210 14.95 15.99 -15.11
N CYS A 211 14.83 15.02 -16.03
CA CYS A 211 15.68 13.83 -16.03
C CYS A 211 17.16 14.17 -16.21
N ARG A 212 17.49 15.13 -17.09
CA ARG A 212 18.87 15.59 -17.31
C ARG A 212 19.46 16.24 -16.05
N THR A 213 18.74 17.17 -15.43
CA THR A 213 19.23 17.86 -14.23
C THR A 213 19.38 16.92 -13.04
N ARG A 214 18.58 15.85 -12.95
CA ARG A 214 18.68 14.86 -11.87
C ARG A 214 19.87 13.90 -12.05
N ILE A 215 20.29 13.61 -13.29
CA ILE A 215 21.47 12.79 -13.58
C ILE A 215 22.78 13.54 -13.25
N SER A 216 22.80 14.86 -13.44
CA SER A 216 23.97 15.71 -13.14
C SER A 216 24.20 15.99 -11.64
N ILE A 217 23.26 15.63 -10.76
CA ILE A 217 23.40 15.79 -9.29
C ILE A 217 23.89 14.49 -8.63
N ILE A 218 24.03 13.40 -9.41
CA ILE A 218 24.47 12.08 -8.93
C ILE A 218 25.91 11.76 -9.42
N HIS A 219 26.58 12.73 -10.06
CA HIS A 219 28.04 12.71 -10.30
C HIS A 219 28.68 13.85 -9.51
#